data_AF-A0A3N2PLB6-F1
#
_entry.id   AF-A0A3N2PLB6-F1
#
_cell.length_a   1.000
_cell.length_b   1.000
_cell.length_c   1.000
_cell.angle_alpha   90.00
_cell.angle_beta   90.00
_cell.angle_gamma   90.00
#
_symmetry.space_group_name_H-M   'P 1'
#
loop_
_entity.id
_entity.type
_entity.pdbx_description
1 polymer ?
#
loop_
_entity_poly.entity_id
_entity_poly.type
_entity_poly.pdbx_seq_one_letter_code
_entity_poly.pdbx_strand_id
1 'polypeptide(L)'
;MNSNSKLALVMKSGRVVLGYKSTLKTLRNGKAKLILIAGNTPPLRKSELEYYAMLSKAPVHHFTGNNIELGTACGKLFRVGVMAITDAGDSDILSDQQA
;
A
#
# COMPACT_ATOMS: atom_id res chain seq x y z
N MET A 1 -13.13 -2.57 6.19
CA MET A 1 -12.64 -1.23 5.80
C MET A 1 -13.25 -0.93 4.44
N ASN A 2 -14.12 0.08 4.31
CA ASN A 2 -14.67 0.47 3.01
C ASN A 2 -13.60 1.30 2.27
N SER A 3 -12.50 0.63 1.91
CA SER A 3 -11.19 1.23 1.59
C SER A 3 -11.14 1.92 0.23
N ASN A 4 -12.13 1.69 -0.64
CA ASN A 4 -12.04 2.09 -2.05
C ASN A 4 -12.14 3.61 -2.24
N SER A 5 -12.95 4.32 -1.45
CA SER A 5 -13.06 5.78 -1.54
C SER A 5 -11.79 6.49 -1.06
N LYS A 6 -11.20 6.01 0.05
CA LYS A 6 -9.92 6.53 0.57
C LYS A 6 -8.79 6.28 -0.42
N LEU A 7 -8.70 5.07 -0.97
CA LEU A 7 -7.74 4.72 -2.02
C LEU A 7 -7.87 5.62 -3.25
N ALA A 8 -9.08 5.83 -3.76
CA ALA A 8 -9.31 6.70 -4.92
C ALA A 8 -8.84 8.15 -4.67
N LEU A 9 -9.04 8.68 -3.47
CA LEU A 9 -8.61 10.03 -3.10
C LEU A 9 -7.07 10.12 -3.03
N VAL A 10 -6.40 9.17 -2.36
CA VAL A 10 -4.94 9.11 -2.32
C VAL A 10 -4.34 9.00 -3.72
N MET A 11 -4.97 8.21 -4.60
CA MET A 11 -4.52 8.08 -5.99
C MET A 11 -4.65 9.39 -6.78
N LYS A 12 -5.55 10.29 -6.38
CA LYS A 12 -5.80 11.57 -7.05
C LYS A 12 -4.95 12.72 -6.51
N SER A 13 -4.88 12.88 -5.18
CA SER A 13 -4.23 14.02 -4.51
C SER A 13 -2.91 13.66 -3.82
N GLY A 14 -2.66 12.38 -3.56
CA GLY A 14 -1.51 11.89 -2.82
C GLY A 14 -0.34 11.47 -3.71
N ARG A 15 0.65 10.85 -3.07
CA ARG A 15 1.79 10.22 -3.74
C ARG A 15 1.91 8.77 -3.32
N VAL A 16 1.93 7.90 -4.32
CA VAL A 16 1.98 6.46 -4.15
C VAL A 16 3.04 5.85 -5.04
N VAL A 17 3.53 4.69 -4.61
CA VAL A 17 4.45 3.85 -5.36
C VAL A 17 3.80 2.49 -5.50
N LEU A 18 3.67 2.01 -6.74
CA LEU A 18 3.02 0.72 -7.04
C LEU A 18 4.07 -0.33 -7.39
N GLY A 19 3.85 -1.55 -6.91
CA GLY A 19 4.67 -2.72 -7.24
C GLY A 19 5.73 -3.06 -6.20
N TYR A 20 6.23 -4.29 -6.30
CA TYR A 20 7.11 -4.90 -5.29
C TYR A 20 8.46 -4.18 -5.14
N LYS A 21 9.24 -4.11 -6.23
CA LYS A 21 10.61 -3.58 -6.20
C LYS A 21 10.66 -2.12 -5.74
N SER A 22 9.69 -1.33 -6.21
CA SER A 22 9.57 0.09 -5.94
C SER A 22 9.10 0.32 -4.49
N THR A 23 8.13 -0.45 -3.99
CA THR A 23 7.73 -0.43 -2.57
C THR A 23 8.89 -0.79 -1.64
N LEU A 24 9.63 -1.86 -1.96
CA LEU A 24 10.81 -2.28 -1.20
C LEU A 24 11.91 -1.19 -1.18
N LYS A 25 12.10 -0.46 -2.29
CA LYS A 25 13.01 0.69 -2.33
C LYS A 25 12.51 1.84 -1.45
N THR A 26 11.21 2.14 -1.49
CA THR A 26 10.59 3.20 -0.67
C THR A 26 10.71 2.89 0.83
N LEU A 27 10.48 1.64 1.20
CA LEU A 27 10.69 1.10 2.55
C LEU A 27 12.12 1.30 3.04
N ARG A 28 13.11 0.84 2.27
CA ARG A 28 14.54 0.98 2.59
C ARG A 28 14.98 2.44 2.74
N ASN A 29 14.31 3.35 2.04
CA ASN A 29 14.58 4.78 2.13
C ASN A 29 13.81 5.49 3.26
N GLY A 30 12.99 4.79 4.04
CA GLY A 30 12.20 5.37 5.13
C GLY A 30 11.12 6.35 4.68
N LYS A 31 10.68 6.28 3.42
CA LYS A 31 9.69 7.22 2.85
C LYS A 31 8.25 6.71 2.87
N ALA A 32 8.04 5.43 3.19
CA ALA A 32 6.72 4.81 3.23
C ALA A 32 5.99 5.20 4.53
N LYS A 33 4.77 5.72 4.40
CA LYS A 33 3.87 6.06 5.52
C LYS A 33 2.80 5.01 5.77
N LEU A 34 2.47 4.20 4.76
CA LEU A 34 1.54 3.07 4.82
C LEU A 34 1.82 2.14 3.64
N ILE A 35 1.69 0.84 3.85
CA ILE A 35 1.77 -0.17 2.79
C ILE A 35 0.49 -0.99 2.72
N LEU A 36 0.01 -1.21 1.50
CA LEU A 36 -1.08 -2.14 1.23
C LEU A 36 -0.55 -3.36 0.50
N ILE A 37 -0.88 -4.54 1.00
CA ILE A 37 -0.51 -5.84 0.39
C ILE A 37 -1.79 -6.57 -0.01
N ALA A 38 -1.92 -6.93 -1.29
CA ALA A 38 -3.05 -7.72 -1.78
C ALA A 38 -3.05 -9.13 -1.18
N GLY A 39 -4.23 -9.69 -0.93
CA GLY A 39 -4.43 -10.98 -0.26
C GLY A 39 -3.77 -12.17 -0.97
N ASN A 40 -3.62 -12.13 -2.30
CA ASN A 40 -2.95 -13.18 -3.08
C ASN A 40 -1.45 -12.93 -3.33
N THR A 41 -0.82 -12.01 -2.60
CA THR A 41 0.63 -11.81 -2.67
C THR A 41 1.35 -13.06 -2.14
N PRO A 42 2.34 -13.61 -2.87
CA PRO A 42 3.05 -14.82 -2.43
C PRO A 42 3.65 -14.67 -1.02
N PRO A 43 3.55 -15.69 -0.14
CA PRO A 43 3.96 -15.60 1.26
C PRO A 43 5.38 -15.06 1.46
N LEU A 44 6.35 -15.54 0.68
CA LEU A 44 7.74 -15.09 0.76
C LEU A 44 7.88 -13.57 0.54
N ARG A 45 7.18 -13.01 -0.45
CA ARG A 45 7.22 -11.57 -0.74
C ARG A 45 6.46 -10.77 0.32
N LYS A 46 5.37 -11.33 0.84
CA LYS A 46 4.59 -10.72 1.91
C LYS A 46 5.44 -10.59 3.18
N SER A 47 6.09 -11.67 3.62
CA SER A 47 6.98 -11.65 4.79
C SER A 47 8.17 -10.71 4.61
N GLU A 48 8.76 -10.65 3.41
CA GLU A 48 9.85 -9.70 3.13
C GLU A 48 9.36 -8.24 3.26
N LEU A 49 8.19 -7.90 2.69
CA LEU A 49 7.61 -6.57 2.82
C LEU A 49 7.28 -6.21 4.26
N GLU A 50 6.68 -7.11 5.03
CA GLU A 50 6.36 -6.92 6.45
C GLU A 50 7.62 -6.68 7.28
N TYR A 51 8.68 -7.44 7.04
CA TYR A 51 9.97 -7.27 7.70
C TYR A 51 10.55 -5.87 7.46
N TYR A 52 10.62 -5.42 6.20
CA TYR A 52 11.12 -4.08 5.90
C TYR A 52 10.19 -2.97 6.38
N ALA A 53 8.87 -3.21 6.38
CA ALA A 53 7.88 -2.30 6.94
C ALA A 53 8.11 -2.08 8.43
N MET A 54 8.31 -3.16 9.20
CA MET A 54 8.68 -3.11 10.61
C MET A 54 9.95 -2.28 10.84
N LEU A 55 11.02 -2.54 10.07
CA LEU A 55 12.29 -1.79 10.20
C LEU A 55 12.12 -0.29 9.91
N SER A 56 11.31 0.04 8.90
CA SER A 56 11.03 1.44 8.52
C SER A 56 9.95 2.11 9.37
N LYS A 57 9.33 1.37 10.30
CA LYS A 57 8.14 1.78 11.07
C LYS A 57 6.96 2.21 10.19
N ALA A 58 6.90 1.68 8.97
CA ALA A 58 5.75 1.86 8.10
C ALA A 58 4.70 0.82 8.46
N PRO A 59 3.47 1.23 8.81
CA PRO A 59 2.44 0.28 9.15
C PRO A 59 1.89 -0.42 7.89
N VAL A 60 1.43 -1.66 8.08
CA VAL A 60 1.02 -2.57 7.00
C VAL A 60 -0.47 -2.83 7.08
N HIS A 61 -1.16 -2.63 5.98
CA HIS A 61 -2.55 -3.00 5.81
C HIS A 61 -2.68 -4.16 4.82
N HIS A 62 -3.24 -5.27 5.30
CA HIS A 62 -3.60 -6.40 4.43
C HIS A 62 -4.91 -6.08 3.72
N PHE A 63 -4.82 -5.79 2.43
CA PHE A 63 -5.98 -5.60 1.59
C PHE A 63 -6.70 -6.94 1.42
N THR A 64 -7.99 -6.97 1.74
CA THR A 64 -8.80 -8.20 1.75
C THR A 64 -8.94 -8.80 0.35
N GLY A 65 -8.88 -7.96 -0.68
CA GLY A 65 -9.00 -8.38 -2.07
C GLY A 65 -7.69 -8.86 -2.70
N ASN A 66 -7.79 -9.38 -3.91
CA ASN A 66 -6.64 -9.81 -4.71
C ASN A 66 -5.96 -8.64 -5.45
N ASN A 67 -4.87 -8.93 -6.16
CA ASN A 67 -4.11 -7.94 -6.90
C ASN A 67 -4.82 -7.31 -8.10
N ILE A 68 -5.88 -7.93 -8.64
CA ILE A 68 -6.73 -7.34 -9.67
C ILE A 68 -7.62 -6.29 -9.01
N GLU A 69 -8.30 -6.65 -7.93
CA GLU A 69 -9.18 -5.77 -7.16
C GLU A 69 -8.43 -4.57 -6.58
N LEU A 70 -7.20 -4.77 -6.09
CA LEU A 70 -6.35 -3.66 -5.64
C LEU A 70 -5.95 -2.74 -6.81
N GLY A 71 -5.68 -3.31 -8.00
CA GLY A 71 -5.43 -2.54 -9.21
C GLY A 71 -6.62 -1.67 -9.59
N THR A 72 -7.83 -2.26 -9.59
CA THR A 72 -9.08 -1.56 -9.86
C THR A 72 -9.37 -0.47 -8.82
N ALA A 73 -9.19 -0.75 -7.52
CA ALA A 73 -9.35 0.24 -6.45
C ALA A 73 -8.38 1.42 -6.60
N CYS A 74 -7.20 1.17 -7.16
CA CYS A 74 -6.22 2.21 -7.50
C CYS A 74 -6.48 2.91 -8.86
N GLY A 75 -7.56 2.57 -9.57
CA GLY A 75 -7.87 3.11 -10.90
C GLY A 75 -6.85 2.70 -11.98
N LYS A 76 -6.24 1.51 -11.85
CA LYS A 76 -5.26 0.97 -12.80
C LYS A 76 -5.86 -0.17 -13.62
N LEU A 77 -5.51 -0.20 -14.90
CA LEU A 77 -5.86 -1.28 -15.84
C LEU A 77 -4.90 -2.48 -15.76
N PHE A 78 -4.06 -2.53 -14.74
CA PHE A 78 -3.09 -3.59 -14.50
C PHE A 78 -3.11 -4.02 -13.03
N ARG A 79 -2.70 -5.27 -12.79
CA ARG A 79 -2.61 -5.85 -11.44
C ARG A 79 -1.62 -5.12 -10.54
N VAL A 80 -2.03 -4.84 -9.31
CA VAL A 80 -1.20 -4.25 -8.26
C VAL A 80 -1.16 -5.22 -7.09
N GLY A 81 -0.01 -5.85 -6.85
CA GLY A 81 0.15 -6.77 -5.71
C GLY A 81 0.46 -6.05 -4.39
N VAL A 82 1.13 -4.90 -4.47
CA VAL A 82 1.53 -4.11 -3.31
C VAL A 82 1.66 -2.65 -3.73
N MET A 83 1.38 -1.74 -2.81
CA MET A 83 1.67 -0.32 -2.95
C MET A 83 2.16 0.29 -1.64
N ALA A 84 2.98 1.32 -1.74
CA ALA A 84 3.33 2.21 -0.64
C ALA A 84 2.75 3.60 -0.86
N ILE A 85 2.18 4.16 0.20
CA ILE A 85 1.75 5.55 0.26
C ILE A 85 2.89 6.34 0.89
N THR A 86 3.41 7.34 0.18
CA THR A 86 4.44 8.25 0.67
C THR A 86 3.84 9.60 1.06
N ASP A 87 2.68 9.94 0.50
CA ASP A 87 1.92 11.13 0.81
C ASP A 87 0.41 10.83 0.70
N ALA A 88 -0.37 11.17 1.72
CA ALA A 88 -1.80 10.88 1.75
C ALA A 88 -2.61 11.91 0.95
N GLY A 89 -2.04 13.09 0.67
CA GLY A 89 -2.79 14.22 0.11
C GLY A 89 -3.99 14.55 1.00
N ASP A 90 -5.16 14.68 0.38
CA ASP A 90 -6.42 15.03 1.07
C ASP A 90 -7.10 13.82 1.73
N SER A 91 -6.52 12.62 1.64
CA SER A 91 -7.11 11.41 2.23
C SER A 91 -6.71 11.20 3.68
N ASP A 92 -7.69 10.77 4.47
CA ASP A 92 -7.55 10.30 5.85
C ASP A 92 -7.07 8.84 5.97
N ILE A 93 -6.51 8.26 4.90
CA ILE A 93 -6.11 6.84 4.85
C ILE A 93 -5.08 6.46 5.94
N LEU A 94 -4.31 7.43 6.44
CA LEU A 94 -3.30 7.21 7.48
C LEU A 94 -3.90 7.27 8.89
N SER A 95 -5.12 7.79 9.05
CA SER A 95 -5.77 8.02 10.33
C SER A 95 -6.27 6.72 10.97
N ASP A 96 -6.65 5.73 10.17
CA ASP A 96 -7.20 4.45 10.63
C ASP A 96 -6.12 3.46 11.15
N GLN A 97 -4.87 3.89 11.24
CA GLN A 97 -3.72 3.05 11.60
C GLN A 97 -3.29 3.24 13.07
N GLN A 98 -4.02 4.05 13.85
CA GLN A 98 -3.82 4.25 15.28
C GLN A 98 -4.92 3.52 16.05
N ALA A 99 -4.66 2.25 16.39
CA ALA A 99 -5.30 1.55 17.50
C ALA A 99 -4.29 0.54 18.07
#